data_AF-A0A3C0AD85-F1
#
_entry.id   AF-A0A3C0AD85-F1
#
_cell.length_a   1.000
_cell.length_b   1.000
_cell.length_c   1.000
_cell.angle_alpha   90.00
_cell.angle_beta   90.00
_cell.angle_gamma   90.00
#
_symmetry.space_group_name_H-M   'P 1'
#
loop_
_entity.id
_entity.type
_entity.pdbx_description
1 polymer ?
#
loop_
_entity_poly.entity_id
_entity_poly.type
_entity_poly.pdbx_seq_one_letter_code
_entity_poly.pdbx_strand_id
1 'polypeptide(L)'
;MVRTEEGASQKNLLKALAKGIDTSAIGVIVAALALVWIMLVIPSQSSGIPADSPLLVGNKLFGVFGAIVCGLVAGWLIGKWTEYSTSDEFRPTRFIADQSTTGPATVIIAGIAEGFYSVWVPIVVIGVAILLAFGLCTGFDFANSAIFAMGLYGVAIAAVGMLSTLGVTLATDAYGPIADNAGGNAEMSRQEPYVRQRTDALDSLGNT
;
A
#
# COMPACT_ATOMS: atom_id res chain seq x y z
N MET A 1 -17.47 5.92 -4.49
CA MET A 1 -16.32 6.86 -4.35
C MET A 1 -15.36 6.80 -5.51
N VAL A 2 -15.25 5.67 -6.22
CA VAL A 2 -14.54 5.54 -7.50
C VAL A 2 -15.57 5.62 -8.64
N ARG A 3 -15.58 6.71 -9.40
CA ARG A 3 -16.38 6.90 -10.63
C ARG A 3 -15.59 7.76 -11.59
N THR A 4 -15.65 7.45 -12.88
CA THR A 4 -15.03 8.23 -13.95
C THR A 4 -16.07 8.58 -15.01
N GLU A 5 -15.84 9.67 -15.74
CA GLU A 5 -16.68 10.09 -16.87
C GLU A 5 -16.44 9.17 -18.08
N GLU A 6 -17.41 9.12 -19.00
CA GLU A 6 -17.25 8.38 -20.25
C GLU A 6 -16.13 9.00 -21.10
N GLY A 7 -15.21 8.18 -21.61
CA GLY A 7 -14.04 8.65 -22.35
C GLY A 7 -12.85 9.10 -21.48
N ALA A 8 -12.85 8.75 -20.19
CA ALA A 8 -11.72 9.00 -19.30
C ALA A 8 -10.41 8.37 -19.82
N SER A 9 -9.33 9.15 -19.78
CA SER A 9 -7.98 8.64 -20.07
C SER A 9 -7.46 7.72 -18.97
N GLN A 10 -6.42 6.93 -19.27
CA GLN A 10 -5.71 6.05 -18.32
C GLN A 10 -5.35 6.79 -17.03
N LYS A 11 -4.78 7.99 -17.15
CA LYS A 11 -4.48 8.88 -16.02
C LYS A 11 -5.70 9.23 -15.15
N ASN A 12 -6.86 9.44 -15.76
CA ASN A 12 -8.10 9.73 -15.02
C ASN A 12 -8.61 8.50 -14.27
N LEU A 13 -8.40 7.30 -14.82
CA LEU A 13 -8.75 6.03 -14.19
C LEU A 13 -7.81 5.71 -13.01
N LEU A 14 -6.49 5.82 -13.17
CA LEU A 14 -5.51 5.69 -12.08
C LEU A 14 -5.82 6.66 -10.94
N LYS A 15 -6.13 7.92 -11.27
CA LYS A 15 -6.47 8.93 -10.28
C LYS A 15 -7.76 8.60 -9.53
N ALA A 16 -8.74 7.98 -10.18
CA ALA A 16 -9.98 7.55 -9.54
C ALA A 16 -9.74 6.37 -8.59
N LEU A 17 -8.91 5.40 -8.98
CA LEU A 17 -8.51 4.27 -8.15
C LEU A 17 -7.70 4.75 -6.93
N ALA A 18 -6.70 5.60 -7.15
CA ALA A 18 -5.90 6.22 -6.10
C ALA A 18 -6.77 7.00 -5.10
N LYS A 19 -7.75 7.76 -5.58
CA LYS A 19 -8.72 8.46 -4.71
C LYS A 19 -9.50 7.49 -3.83
N GLY A 20 -9.84 6.31 -4.32
CA GLY A 20 -10.48 5.25 -3.53
C GLY A 20 -9.59 4.75 -2.40
N ILE A 21 -8.31 4.49 -2.69
CA ILE A 21 -7.32 4.05 -1.71
C ILE A 21 -7.07 5.14 -0.67
N ASP A 22 -6.81 6.39 -1.09
CA ASP A 22 -6.48 7.52 -0.21
C ASP A 22 -7.64 7.82 0.76
N THR A 23 -8.87 7.79 0.26
CA THR A 23 -10.04 8.04 1.09
C THR A 23 -10.33 6.89 2.06
N SER A 24 -10.11 5.64 1.64
CA SER A 24 -10.17 4.49 2.56
C SER A 24 -9.11 4.60 3.65
N ALA A 25 -7.89 5.02 3.30
CA ALA A 25 -6.80 5.21 4.25
C ALA A 25 -7.15 6.26 5.32
N ILE A 26 -7.71 7.41 4.90
CA ILE A 26 -8.20 8.43 5.85
C ILE A 26 -9.29 7.87 6.77
N GLY A 27 -10.25 7.12 6.21
CA GLY A 27 -11.29 6.46 7.00
C GLY A 27 -10.73 5.50 8.04
N VAL A 28 -9.72 4.70 7.67
CA VAL A 28 -9.00 3.81 8.57
C VAL A 28 -8.31 4.59 9.69
N ILE A 29 -7.63 5.70 9.39
CA ILE A 29 -6.95 6.52 10.42
C ILE A 29 -7.96 7.02 11.45
N VAL A 30 -9.09 7.57 11.01
CA VAL A 30 -10.13 8.08 11.92
C VAL A 30 -10.73 6.94 12.76
N ALA A 31 -11.04 5.81 12.14
CA ALA A 31 -11.58 4.65 12.84
C ALA A 31 -10.57 4.06 13.84
N ALA A 32 -9.29 3.94 13.45
CA ALA A 32 -8.23 3.44 14.30
C ALA A 32 -8.02 4.34 15.53
N LEU A 33 -8.06 5.66 15.35
CA LEU A 33 -7.96 6.61 16.47
C LEU A 33 -9.10 6.40 17.48
N ALA A 34 -10.34 6.31 16.99
CA ALA A 34 -11.51 6.08 17.83
C ALA A 34 -11.45 4.72 18.55
N LEU A 35 -11.09 3.64 17.84
CA LEU A 35 -11.01 2.30 18.40
C LEU A 35 -9.89 2.16 19.41
N VAL A 36 -8.69 2.69 19.15
CA VAL A 36 -7.59 2.69 20.12
C VAL A 36 -7.98 3.47 21.37
N TRP A 37 -8.64 4.61 21.21
CA TRP A 37 -9.09 5.39 22.36
C TRP A 37 -10.13 4.64 23.21
N ILE A 38 -11.16 4.07 22.56
CA ILE A 38 -12.27 3.38 23.25
C ILE A 38 -11.84 2.03 23.84
N MET A 39 -11.04 1.24 23.11
CA MET A 39 -10.74 -0.15 23.47
C MET A 39 -9.44 -0.32 24.26
N LEU A 40 -8.47 0.59 24.11
CA LEU A 40 -7.17 0.49 24.80
C LEU A 40 -7.02 1.59 25.85
N VAL A 41 -7.19 2.87 25.48
CA VAL A 41 -6.88 3.99 26.38
C VAL A 41 -7.87 4.05 27.55
N ILE A 42 -9.18 4.11 27.30
CA ILE A 42 -10.19 4.22 28.38
C ILE A 42 -10.12 3.05 29.38
N PRO A 43 -10.14 1.77 28.95
CA PRO A 43 -10.15 0.64 29.89
C PRO A 43 -8.85 0.54 30.69
N SER A 44 -7.72 0.93 30.10
CA SER A 44 -6.42 0.91 30.78
C SER A 44 -6.34 1.89 31.95
N GLN A 45 -7.10 2.99 31.93
CA GLN A 45 -7.13 3.95 33.04
C GLN A 45 -7.83 3.40 34.29
N SER A 46 -8.80 2.49 34.10
CA SER A 46 -9.54 1.81 35.17
C SER A 46 -8.93 0.47 35.59
N SER A 47 -7.76 0.10 35.06
CA SER A 47 -7.17 -1.25 35.23
C SER A 47 -6.60 -1.54 36.62
N GLY A 48 -6.49 -0.54 37.51
CA GLY A 48 -5.91 -0.69 38.84
C GLY A 48 -4.41 -1.00 38.85
N ILE A 49 -3.74 -0.90 37.69
CA ILE A 49 -2.31 -1.10 37.54
C ILE A 49 -1.57 0.06 38.25
N PRO A 50 -0.61 -0.23 39.15
CA PRO A 50 0.18 0.79 39.82
C PRO A 50 0.97 1.68 38.85
N ALA A 51 1.09 2.98 39.17
CA ALA A 51 1.76 3.97 38.31
C ALA A 51 3.28 3.74 38.16
N ASP A 52 3.87 2.96 39.06
CA ASP A 52 5.27 2.52 39.07
C ASP A 52 5.49 1.20 38.30
N SER A 53 4.42 0.58 37.79
CA SER A 53 4.56 -0.61 36.96
C SER A 53 5.30 -0.29 35.65
N PRO A 54 6.10 -1.23 35.12
CA PRO A 54 6.80 -1.05 33.85
C PRO A 54 5.85 -1.14 32.64
N LEU A 55 4.56 -1.38 32.84
CA LEU A 55 3.58 -1.56 31.77
C LEU A 55 3.06 -0.21 31.25
N LEU A 56 2.71 -0.17 29.97
CA LEU A 56 2.14 1.01 29.34
C LEU A 56 0.64 1.11 29.66
N VAL A 57 0.22 2.24 30.24
CA VAL A 57 -1.17 2.52 30.60
C VAL A 57 -1.60 3.92 30.15
N GLY A 58 -2.90 4.10 29.97
CA GLY A 58 -3.50 5.37 29.58
C GLY A 58 -3.00 5.86 28.23
N ASN A 59 -2.60 7.13 28.16
CA ASN A 59 -2.23 7.79 26.90
C ASN A 59 -0.97 7.18 26.24
N LYS A 60 -0.16 6.40 26.97
CA LYS A 60 0.99 5.71 26.36
C LYS A 60 0.56 4.66 25.33
N LEU A 61 -0.66 4.13 25.43
CA LEU A 61 -1.20 3.16 24.45
C LEU A 61 -1.56 3.78 23.10
N PHE A 62 -1.54 5.12 22.97
CA PHE A 62 -1.60 5.76 21.64
C PHE A 62 -0.40 5.41 20.76
N GLY A 63 0.67 4.83 21.31
CA GLY A 63 1.72 4.17 20.53
C GLY A 63 1.19 3.13 19.54
N VAL A 64 0.13 2.40 19.90
CA VAL A 64 -0.53 1.41 19.03
C VAL A 64 -1.20 2.09 17.84
N PHE A 65 -1.86 3.23 18.05
CA PHE A 65 -2.39 4.04 16.95
C PHE A 65 -1.26 4.51 16.02
N GLY A 66 -0.15 4.98 16.58
CA GLY A 66 1.04 5.34 15.83
C GLY A 66 1.57 4.18 14.97
N ALA A 67 1.63 2.97 15.52
CA ALA A 67 2.04 1.77 14.78
C ALA A 67 1.10 1.43 13.60
N ILE A 68 -0.23 1.53 13.79
CA ILE A 68 -1.22 1.35 12.71
C ILE A 68 -0.95 2.35 11.58
N VAL A 69 -0.79 3.63 11.93
CA VAL A 69 -0.53 4.70 10.96
C VAL A 69 0.79 4.49 10.23
N CYS A 70 1.86 4.11 10.93
CA CYS A 70 3.15 3.77 10.31
C CYS A 70 3.01 2.64 9.28
N GLY A 71 2.28 1.58 9.62
CA GLY A 71 1.99 0.48 8.71
C GLY A 71 1.20 0.91 7.48
N LEU A 72 0.13 1.68 7.67
CA LEU A 72 -0.70 2.22 6.59
C LEU A 72 0.10 3.11 5.64
N VAL A 73 0.88 4.04 6.18
CA VAL A 73 1.75 4.94 5.39
C VAL A 73 2.81 4.14 4.65
N ALA A 74 3.40 3.11 5.26
CA ALA A 74 4.35 2.23 4.60
C ALA A 74 3.72 1.52 3.40
N GLY A 75 2.52 0.94 3.56
CA GLY A 75 1.79 0.32 2.46
C GLY A 75 1.48 1.29 1.32
N TRP A 76 1.04 2.51 1.66
CA TRP A 76 0.77 3.56 0.69
C TRP A 76 2.03 3.99 -0.09
N LEU A 77 3.17 4.17 0.60
CA LEU A 77 4.45 4.50 -0.03
C LEU A 77 4.95 3.38 -0.94
N ILE A 78 4.83 2.12 -0.50
CA ILE A 78 5.18 0.96 -1.33
C ILE A 78 4.32 0.93 -2.58
N GLY A 79 3.00 1.09 -2.47
CA GLY A 79 2.10 1.15 -3.62
C GLY A 79 2.50 2.24 -4.62
N LYS A 80 2.80 3.46 -4.14
CA LYS A 80 3.26 4.56 -5.00
C LYS A 80 4.60 4.29 -5.68
N TRP A 81 5.50 3.61 -4.99
CA TRP A 81 6.78 3.23 -5.57
C TRP A 81 6.66 2.11 -6.59
N THR A 82 5.81 1.12 -6.32
CA THR A 82 5.48 0.06 -7.28
C THR A 82 4.89 0.68 -8.54
N GLU A 83 3.88 1.55 -8.42
CA GLU A 83 3.29 2.29 -9.55
C GLU A 83 4.36 3.05 -10.37
N TYR A 84 5.31 3.73 -9.71
CA TYR A 84 6.41 4.41 -10.38
C TYR A 84 7.34 3.46 -11.15
N SER A 85 7.54 2.24 -10.62
CA SER A 85 8.47 1.26 -11.18
C SER A 85 7.83 0.39 -12.26
N THR A 86 6.49 0.28 -12.29
CA THR A 86 5.74 -0.60 -13.21
C THR A 86 5.02 0.16 -14.32
N SER A 87 4.48 1.37 -14.07
CA SER A 87 3.69 2.09 -15.07
C SER A 87 4.53 2.62 -16.25
N ASP A 88 3.96 2.48 -17.44
CA ASP A 88 4.45 3.01 -18.72
C ASP A 88 4.45 4.55 -18.80
N GLU A 89 3.84 5.23 -17.84
CA GLU A 89 3.91 6.68 -17.69
C GLU A 89 5.26 7.16 -17.15
N PHE A 90 6.01 6.30 -16.44
CA PHE A 90 7.24 6.67 -15.75
C PHE A 90 8.51 6.21 -16.45
N ARG A 91 9.64 6.79 -15.99
CA ARG A 91 10.96 6.58 -16.59
C ARG A 91 11.43 5.12 -16.57
N PRO A 92 11.25 4.31 -15.52
CA PRO A 92 11.77 2.93 -15.49
C PRO A 92 11.19 2.07 -16.62
N THR A 93 9.87 2.01 -16.76
CA THR A 93 9.21 1.22 -17.80
C THR A 93 9.49 1.77 -19.21
N ARG A 94 9.51 3.10 -19.38
CA ARG A 94 9.89 3.72 -20.67
C ARG A 94 11.33 3.43 -21.07
N PHE A 95 12.25 3.35 -20.11
CA PHE A 95 13.64 3.00 -20.36
C PHE A 95 13.76 1.55 -20.86
N ILE A 96 13.03 0.61 -20.25
CA ILE A 96 12.98 -0.79 -20.72
C ILE A 96 12.39 -0.86 -22.13
N ALA A 97 11.31 -0.11 -22.40
CA ALA A 97 10.71 -0.05 -23.73
C ALA A 97 11.67 0.50 -24.79
N ASP A 98 12.47 1.52 -24.47
CA ASP A 98 13.48 2.09 -25.38
C ASP A 98 14.57 1.08 -25.74
N GLN A 99 14.91 0.15 -24.82
CA GLN A 99 15.87 -0.93 -25.12
C GLN A 99 15.40 -1.85 -26.24
N SER A 100 14.10 -1.90 -26.56
CA SER A 100 13.58 -2.70 -27.67
C SER A 100 14.17 -2.31 -29.03
N THR A 101 14.64 -1.08 -29.18
CA THR A 101 15.34 -0.60 -30.40
C THR A 101 16.67 -1.31 -30.66
N THR A 102 17.28 -1.90 -29.62
CA THR A 102 18.56 -2.61 -29.68
C THR A 102 18.42 -4.13 -29.66
N GLY A 103 17.21 -4.64 -29.43
CA GLY A 103 16.84 -6.05 -29.56
C GLY A 103 16.27 -6.69 -28.28
N PRO A 104 15.82 -7.95 -28.34
CA PRO A 104 15.19 -8.61 -27.20
C PRO A 104 16.12 -8.84 -26.00
N ALA A 105 17.41 -9.07 -26.26
CA ALA A 105 18.38 -9.35 -25.20
C ALA A 105 18.57 -8.16 -24.24
N THR A 106 18.64 -6.94 -24.78
CA THR A 106 18.81 -5.71 -23.99
C THR A 106 17.55 -5.35 -23.22
N VAL A 107 16.37 -5.65 -23.76
CA VAL A 107 15.09 -5.53 -23.02
C VAL A 107 15.09 -6.44 -21.78
N ILE A 108 15.50 -7.70 -21.93
CA ILE A 108 15.57 -8.65 -20.80
C ILE A 108 16.58 -8.17 -19.75
N ILE A 109 17.78 -7.74 -20.19
CA ILE A 109 18.82 -7.24 -19.29
C ILE A 109 18.33 -6.01 -18.52
N ALA A 110 17.73 -5.03 -19.20
CA ALA A 110 17.21 -3.82 -18.56
C ALA A 110 16.03 -4.13 -17.63
N GLY A 111 15.13 -5.02 -18.01
CA GLY A 111 14.02 -5.45 -17.16
C GLY A 111 14.49 -6.11 -15.86
N ILE A 112 15.49 -7.01 -15.93
CA ILE A 112 16.08 -7.62 -14.73
C ILE A 112 16.78 -6.56 -13.88
N ALA A 113 17.53 -5.65 -14.49
CA ALA A 113 18.25 -4.59 -13.78
C ALA A 113 17.29 -3.65 -13.05
N GLU A 114 16.23 -3.18 -13.71
CA GLU A 114 15.17 -2.36 -13.09
C GLU A 114 14.41 -3.13 -12.02
N GLY A 115 14.16 -4.43 -12.22
CA GLY A 115 13.59 -5.30 -11.20
C GLY A 115 14.43 -5.32 -9.91
N PHE A 116 15.74 -5.51 -10.02
CA PHE A 116 16.65 -5.40 -8.87
C PHE A 116 16.74 -3.98 -8.30
N TYR A 117 16.63 -2.94 -9.13
CA TYR A 117 16.62 -1.56 -8.65
C TYR A 117 15.33 -1.22 -7.91
N SER A 118 14.19 -1.82 -8.26
CA SER A 118 12.90 -1.50 -7.64
C SER A 118 12.80 -1.85 -6.15
N VAL A 119 13.65 -2.75 -5.62
CA VAL A 119 13.47 -3.29 -4.26
C VAL A 119 13.98 -2.39 -3.14
N TRP A 120 14.86 -1.43 -3.42
CA TRP A 120 15.53 -0.67 -2.33
C TRP A 120 14.56 0.22 -1.56
N VAL A 121 13.59 0.86 -2.23
CA VAL A 121 12.60 1.70 -1.55
C VAL A 121 11.70 0.88 -0.62
N PRO A 122 11.06 -0.23 -1.06
CA PRO A 122 10.30 -1.09 -0.16
C PRO A 122 11.11 -1.56 1.06
N ILE A 123 12.37 -1.95 0.87
CA ILE A 123 13.24 -2.39 1.97
C ILE A 123 13.45 -1.27 3.00
N VAL A 124 13.77 -0.06 2.55
CA VAL A 124 13.98 1.10 3.44
C VAL A 124 12.68 1.47 4.15
N VAL A 125 11.56 1.51 3.43
CA VAL A 125 10.23 1.85 3.98
C VAL A 125 9.82 0.84 5.05
N ILE A 126 9.98 -0.47 4.81
CA ILE A 126 9.68 -1.51 5.79
C ILE A 126 10.60 -1.39 7.02
N GLY A 127 11.90 -1.19 6.81
CA GLY A 127 12.85 -1.04 7.91
C GLY A 127 12.50 0.14 8.83
N VAL A 128 12.18 1.30 8.24
CA VAL A 128 11.74 2.49 9.00
C VAL A 128 10.40 2.23 9.69
N ALA A 129 9.44 1.60 9.01
CA ALA A 129 8.14 1.28 9.59
C ALA A 129 8.24 0.34 10.80
N ILE A 130 9.13 -0.66 10.75
CA ILE A 130 9.40 -1.57 11.87
C ILE A 130 9.97 -0.79 13.06
N LEU A 131 10.99 0.05 12.84
CA LEU A 131 11.63 0.83 13.91
C LEU A 131 10.65 1.81 14.55
N LEU A 132 9.84 2.50 13.73
CA LEU A 132 8.83 3.44 14.22
C LEU A 132 7.69 2.71 14.95
N ALA A 133 7.15 1.63 14.39
CA ALA A 133 6.06 0.89 15.03
C ALA A 133 6.50 0.28 16.38
N PHE A 134 7.70 -0.30 16.43
CA PHE A 134 8.28 -0.80 17.67
C PHE A 134 8.49 0.34 18.67
N GLY A 135 9.18 1.41 18.25
CA GLY A 135 9.52 2.53 19.10
C GLY A 135 8.29 3.27 19.63
N LEU A 136 7.27 3.50 18.82
CA LEU A 136 6.03 4.16 19.25
C LEU A 136 5.30 3.34 20.33
N CYS A 137 5.31 2.01 20.22
CA CYS A 137 4.69 1.14 21.22
C CYS A 137 5.52 0.94 22.50
N THR A 138 6.83 1.20 22.47
CA THR A 138 7.69 1.13 23.67
C THR A 138 8.10 2.50 24.22
N GLY A 139 7.69 3.60 23.59
CA GLY A 139 8.21 4.94 23.93
C GLY A 139 9.68 5.14 23.57
N PHE A 140 10.18 4.42 22.56
CA PHE A 140 11.57 4.36 22.09
C PHE A 140 12.57 3.80 23.11
N ASP A 141 12.07 3.10 24.13
CA ASP A 141 12.90 2.29 25.01
C ASP A 141 12.99 0.86 24.45
N PHE A 142 14.16 0.51 23.92
CA PHE A 142 14.45 -0.80 23.33
C PHE A 142 15.10 -1.77 24.32
N ALA A 143 15.54 -1.29 25.48
CA ALA A 143 16.28 -2.09 26.45
C ALA A 143 15.37 -2.76 27.49
N ASN A 144 14.19 -2.19 27.70
CA ASN A 144 13.25 -2.68 28.70
C ASN A 144 12.50 -3.95 28.25
N SER A 145 12.87 -5.08 28.84
CA SER A 145 12.30 -6.41 28.54
C SER A 145 10.81 -6.53 28.87
N ALA A 146 10.27 -5.73 29.80
CA ALA A 146 8.86 -5.79 30.18
C ALA A 146 7.93 -5.22 29.10
N ILE A 147 8.41 -4.26 28.29
CA ILE A 147 7.65 -3.64 27.19
C ILE A 147 8.07 -4.13 25.82
N PHE A 148 9.11 -4.96 25.73
CA PHE A 148 9.59 -5.52 24.46
C PHE A 148 8.47 -6.25 23.70
N ALA A 149 7.63 -7.01 24.41
CA ALA A 149 6.47 -7.67 23.84
C ALA A 149 5.45 -6.68 23.23
N MET A 150 5.28 -5.49 23.83
CA MET A 150 4.45 -4.42 23.28
C MET A 150 5.06 -3.81 22.00
N GLY A 151 6.39 -3.72 21.92
CA GLY A 151 7.07 -3.32 20.69
C GLY A 151 6.83 -4.30 19.54
N LEU A 152 6.96 -5.61 19.79
CA LEU A 152 6.63 -6.65 18.82
C LEU A 152 5.15 -6.63 18.42
N TYR A 153 4.24 -6.41 19.37
CA TYR A 153 2.83 -6.19 19.09
C TYR A 153 2.62 -4.98 18.17
N GLY A 154 3.35 -3.89 18.40
CA GLY A 154 3.37 -2.72 17.51
C GLY A 154 3.74 -3.07 16.07
N VAL A 155 4.80 -3.85 15.87
CA VAL A 155 5.21 -4.31 14.54
C VAL A 155 4.13 -5.18 13.88
N ALA A 156 3.52 -6.10 14.63
CA ALA A 156 2.43 -6.93 14.12
C ALA A 156 1.19 -6.09 13.74
N ILE A 157 0.82 -5.12 14.56
CA ILE A 157 -0.30 -4.22 14.30
C ILE A 157 0.00 -3.26 13.15
N ALA A 158 1.26 -2.84 12.95
CA ALA A 158 1.66 -2.11 11.75
C ALA A 158 1.45 -2.96 10.48
N ALA A 159 1.74 -4.25 10.51
CA ALA A 159 1.43 -5.13 9.37
C ALA A 159 -0.08 -5.19 9.09
N VAL A 160 -0.92 -5.22 10.13
CA VAL A 160 -2.38 -5.12 9.97
C VAL A 160 -2.79 -3.74 9.41
N GLY A 161 -2.16 -2.66 9.88
CA GLY A 161 -2.38 -1.30 9.37
C GLY A 161 -2.04 -1.18 7.88
N MET A 162 -0.96 -1.80 7.43
CA MET A 162 -0.56 -1.87 6.02
C MET A 162 -1.62 -2.54 5.15
N LEU A 163 -2.28 -3.59 5.65
CA LEU A 163 -3.32 -4.34 4.95
C LEU A 163 -4.74 -3.82 5.20
N SER A 164 -4.91 -2.74 5.96
CA SER A 164 -6.24 -2.24 6.33
C SER A 164 -7.06 -1.74 5.14
N THR A 165 -6.41 -1.34 4.05
CA THR A 165 -7.04 -0.95 2.77
C THR A 165 -7.07 -2.10 1.76
N LEU A 166 -6.79 -3.34 2.19
CA LEU A 166 -6.73 -4.51 1.31
C LEU A 166 -8.04 -4.71 0.56
N GLY A 167 -9.20 -4.45 1.15
CA GLY A 167 -10.49 -4.60 0.45
C GLY A 167 -10.60 -3.75 -0.82
N VAL A 168 -10.11 -2.50 -0.79
CA VAL A 168 -10.08 -1.63 -1.98
C VAL A 168 -8.96 -2.05 -2.93
N THR A 169 -7.79 -2.37 -2.38
CA THR A 169 -6.59 -2.72 -3.17
C THR A 169 -6.76 -4.05 -3.91
N LEU A 170 -7.38 -5.05 -3.28
CA LEU A 170 -7.71 -6.33 -3.89
C LEU A 170 -8.77 -6.17 -4.98
N ALA A 171 -9.73 -5.26 -4.79
CA ALA A 171 -10.73 -4.96 -5.82
C ALA A 171 -10.08 -4.31 -7.06
N THR A 172 -9.04 -3.50 -6.87
CA THR A 172 -8.27 -2.92 -7.99
C THR A 172 -7.34 -3.95 -8.65
N ASP A 173 -6.77 -4.88 -7.90
CA ASP A 173 -5.96 -5.99 -8.44
C ASP A 173 -6.82 -6.97 -9.27
N ALA A 174 -8.00 -7.32 -8.76
CA ALA A 174 -8.97 -8.17 -9.48
C ALA A 174 -9.52 -7.53 -10.76
N TYR A 175 -9.37 -6.21 -10.92
CA TYR A 175 -9.79 -5.50 -12.12
C TYR A 175 -8.95 -5.90 -13.34
N GLY A 176 -7.65 -6.15 -13.17
CA GLY A 176 -6.73 -6.45 -14.28
C GLY A 176 -7.12 -7.69 -15.07
N PRO A 177 -7.24 -8.88 -14.43
CA PRO A 177 -7.66 -10.10 -15.13
C PRO A 177 -9.04 -9.98 -15.79
N ILE A 178 -9.94 -9.15 -15.25
CA ILE A 178 -11.24 -8.90 -15.86
C ILE A 178 -11.08 -8.07 -17.15
N ALA A 179 -10.25 -7.03 -17.12
CA ALA A 179 -9.96 -6.18 -18.27
C ALA A 179 -9.23 -6.94 -19.39
N ASP A 180 -8.24 -7.77 -19.05
CA ASP A 180 -7.51 -8.62 -19.99
C ASP A 180 -8.46 -9.60 -20.71
N ASN A 181 -9.27 -10.35 -19.94
CA ASN A 181 -10.26 -11.28 -20.52
C ASN A 181 -11.29 -10.56 -21.39
N ALA A 182 -11.70 -9.34 -21.03
CA ALA A 182 -12.58 -8.53 -21.86
C ALA A 182 -11.91 -8.14 -23.19
N GLY A 183 -10.63 -7.78 -23.17
CA GLY A 183 -9.84 -7.51 -24.38
C GLY A 183 -9.65 -8.75 -25.26
N GLY A 184 -9.38 -9.91 -24.66
CA GLY A 184 -9.33 -11.18 -25.37
C GLY A 184 -10.65 -11.52 -26.06
N ASN A 185 -11.79 -11.32 -25.39
CA ASN A 185 -13.11 -11.51 -25.98
C ASN A 185 -13.37 -10.53 -27.14
N ALA A 186 -12.97 -9.25 -27.01
CA ALA A 186 -13.10 -8.27 -28.07
C ALA A 186 -12.31 -8.66 -29.33
N GLU A 187 -11.08 -9.14 -29.15
CA GLU A 187 -10.22 -9.64 -30.24
C GLU A 187 -10.80 -10.90 -30.89
N MET A 188 -11.16 -11.92 -30.08
CA MET A 188 -11.68 -13.20 -30.57
C MET A 188 -13.04 -13.07 -31.27
N SER A 189 -13.88 -12.14 -30.84
CA SER A 189 -15.18 -11.86 -31.47
C SER A 189 -15.12 -10.83 -32.60
N ARG A 190 -13.93 -10.33 -32.94
CA ARG A 190 -13.70 -9.35 -34.03
C ARG A 190 -14.56 -8.09 -33.88
N GLN A 191 -14.66 -7.57 -32.66
CA GLN A 191 -15.35 -6.31 -32.40
C GLN A 191 -14.69 -5.13 -33.11
N GLU A 192 -15.38 -4.00 -33.15
CA GLU A 192 -14.81 -2.78 -33.71
C GLU A 192 -13.52 -2.35 -32.97
N PRO A 193 -12.53 -1.76 -33.67
CA PRO A 193 -11.21 -1.44 -33.09
C PRO A 193 -11.25 -0.56 -31.84
N TYR A 194 -12.27 0.31 -31.72
CA TYR A 194 -12.43 1.16 -30.55
C TYR A 194 -12.69 0.34 -29.26
N VAL A 195 -13.28 -0.85 -29.37
CA VAL A 195 -13.52 -1.74 -28.23
C VAL A 195 -12.18 -2.27 -27.70
N ARG A 196 -11.29 -2.72 -28.60
CA ARG A 196 -9.95 -3.20 -28.24
C ARG A 196 -9.08 -2.10 -27.65
N GLN A 197 -9.08 -0.92 -28.26
CA GLN A 197 -8.35 0.24 -27.72
C GLN A 197 -8.80 0.61 -26.30
N ARG A 198 -10.10 0.49 -26.01
CA ARG A 198 -10.61 0.70 -24.66
C ARG A 198 -10.16 -0.40 -23.72
N THR A 199 -10.29 -1.68 -24.09
CA THR A 199 -9.88 -2.78 -23.20
C THR A 199 -8.38 -2.81 -22.95
N ASP A 200 -7.53 -2.46 -23.91
CA ASP A 200 -6.08 -2.36 -23.74
C ASP A 200 -5.70 -1.23 -22.76
N ALA A 201 -6.42 -0.11 -22.83
CA ALA A 201 -6.26 0.96 -21.85
C ALA A 201 -6.72 0.54 -20.44
N LEU A 202 -7.66 -0.41 -20.32
CA LEU A 202 -8.08 -0.96 -19.03
C LEU A 202 -7.13 -2.04 -18.51
N ASP A 203 -6.58 -2.87 -19.40
CA ASP A 203 -5.61 -3.93 -19.08
C ASP A 203 -4.28 -3.36 -18.59
N SER A 204 -3.74 -2.34 -19.28
CA SER A 204 -2.53 -1.62 -18.84
C SER A 204 -2.65 -1.04 -17.41
N LEU A 205 -3.85 -0.65 -16.99
CA LEU A 205 -4.11 -0.21 -15.62
C LEU A 205 -4.03 -1.36 -14.60
N GLY A 206 -4.49 -2.55 -14.97
CA GLY A 206 -4.42 -3.74 -14.13
C GLY A 206 -3.00 -4.29 -13.98
N ASN A 207 -2.13 -3.98 -14.94
CA ASN A 207 -0.72 -4.41 -14.94
C ASN A 207 0.20 -3.49 -14.11
N THR A 208 -0.30 -2.35 -13.61
CA THR A 208 0.45 -1.35 -12.83
C THR A 208 0.26 -1.56 -11.33
#